data_AF-A0A6G2DA09-F1
#
_entry.id   AF-A0A6G2DA09-F1
#
_cell.length_a   1.000
_cell.length_b   1.000
_cell.length_c   1.000
_cell.angle_alpha   90.00
_cell.angle_beta   90.00
_cell.angle_gamma   90.00
#
_symmetry.space_group_name_H-M   'P 1'
#
loop_
_entity.id
_entity.type
_entity.pdbx_description
1 polymer ?
#
loop_
_entity_poly.entity_id
_entity_poly.type
_entity_poly.pdbx_seq_one_letter_code
_entity_poly.pdbx_strand_id
1 'polypeptide(L)'
;MRNMWVVIKETYLRHVESWSFFFMVISPFLFLGISVGIGHLQGSSMAKNNKVAVVTTVPSVAEGLKNVNGVNFDYKDEASAKEAIKEEKLKGYLTIDQEDSVLKAVYHGETSLENGIKFEVTGTLNELQNQLNRSTASLSQEQEKRLAQTIQFTEKIDEAK
;
A
#
# COMPACT_ATOMS: atom_id res chain seq x y z
N MET A 1 19.24 15.03 -65.79
CA MET A 1 19.24 14.22 -64.54
C MET A 1 19.02 15.05 -63.27
N ARG A 2 19.50 16.30 -63.18
CA ARG A 2 19.43 17.13 -61.95
C ARG A 2 18.01 17.50 -61.48
N ASN A 3 17.06 17.66 -62.40
CA ASN A 3 15.69 18.09 -62.07
C ASN A 3 14.83 16.98 -61.45
N MET A 4 15.09 15.71 -61.83
CA MET A 4 14.39 14.55 -61.25
C MET A 4 14.76 14.36 -59.78
N TRP A 5 16.02 14.63 -59.43
CA TRP A 5 16.52 14.55 -58.06
C TRP A 5 15.90 15.60 -57.13
N VAL A 6 15.65 16.80 -57.66
CA VAL A 6 14.96 17.88 -56.92
C VAL A 6 13.50 17.50 -56.64
N VAL A 7 12.78 17.00 -57.65
CA VAL A 7 11.37 16.59 -57.48
C VAL A 7 11.23 15.43 -56.51
N ILE A 8 12.13 14.44 -56.57
CA ILE A 8 12.14 13.32 -55.62
C ILE A 8 12.37 13.82 -54.20
N LYS A 9 13.36 14.72 -54.01
CA LYS A 9 13.67 15.29 -52.69
C LYS A 9 12.51 16.11 -52.14
N GLU A 10 11.86 16.91 -52.97
CA GLU A 10 10.73 17.74 -52.57
C GLU A 10 9.48 16.90 -52.24
N THR A 11 9.23 15.83 -52.99
CA THR A 11 8.14 14.89 -52.69
C THR A 11 8.38 14.13 -51.40
N TYR A 12 9.63 13.72 -51.14
CA TYR A 12 10.02 13.04 -49.90
C TYR A 12 9.91 13.97 -48.68
N LEU A 13 10.46 15.18 -48.76
CA LEU A 13 10.39 16.17 -47.67
C LEU A 13 8.94 16.48 -47.30
N ARG A 14 8.06 16.67 -48.28
CA ARG A 14 6.63 16.95 -48.04
C ARG A 14 5.90 15.79 -47.37
N HIS A 15 6.35 14.54 -47.57
CA HIS A 15 5.79 13.37 -46.90
C HIS A 15 6.30 13.23 -45.46
N VAL A 16 7.60 13.48 -45.25
CA VAL A 16 8.25 13.43 -43.93
C VAL A 16 7.81 14.58 -43.01
N GLU A 17 7.52 15.75 -43.56
CA GLU A 17 6.97 16.91 -42.82
C GLU A 17 5.48 16.77 -42.48
N SER A 18 4.81 15.72 -42.98
CA SER A 18 3.42 15.50 -42.63
C SER A 18 3.29 15.09 -41.16
N TRP A 19 2.29 15.64 -40.48
CA TRP A 19 1.95 15.28 -39.11
C TRP A 19 1.71 13.77 -38.93
N SER A 20 1.15 13.10 -39.94
CA SER A 20 0.95 11.65 -39.92
C SER A 20 2.26 10.87 -39.89
N PHE A 21 3.27 11.28 -40.69
CA PHE A 21 4.59 10.64 -40.67
C PHE A 21 5.30 10.86 -39.33
N PHE A 22 5.21 12.07 -38.77
CA PHE A 22 5.73 12.38 -37.44
C PHE A 22 5.16 11.46 -36.36
N PHE A 23 3.82 11.36 -36.27
CA PHE A 23 3.19 10.48 -35.27
C PHE A 23 3.43 8.99 -35.54
N MET A 24 3.54 8.55 -36.79
CA MET A 24 3.86 7.16 -37.12
C MET A 24 5.23 6.73 -36.55
N VAL A 25 6.24 7.61 -36.64
CA VAL A 25 7.60 7.32 -36.16
C VAL A 25 7.74 7.54 -34.65
N ILE A 26 7.09 8.57 -34.10
CA ILE A 26 7.26 8.98 -32.70
C ILE A 26 6.32 8.23 -31.75
N SER A 27 5.15 7.76 -32.22
CA SER A 27 4.14 7.13 -31.35
C SER A 27 4.61 5.90 -30.58
N PRO A 28 5.42 4.96 -31.12
CA PRO A 28 5.87 3.80 -30.33
C PRO A 28 6.69 4.22 -29.11
N PHE A 29 7.48 5.29 -29.23
CA PHE A 29 8.29 5.84 -28.13
C PHE A 29 7.44 6.62 -27.13
N LEU A 30 6.42 7.35 -27.60
CA LEU A 30 5.45 7.99 -26.70
C LEU A 30 4.68 6.94 -25.90
N PHE A 31 4.21 5.87 -26.53
CA PHE A 31 3.52 4.77 -25.85
C PHE A 31 4.42 4.06 -24.85
N LEU A 32 5.68 3.81 -25.19
CA LEU A 32 6.65 3.27 -24.24
C LEU A 32 6.90 4.23 -23.08
N GLY A 33 7.09 5.52 -23.34
CA GLY A 33 7.28 6.53 -22.30
C GLY A 33 6.09 6.66 -21.37
N ILE A 34 4.87 6.64 -21.89
CA ILE A 34 3.63 6.64 -21.10
C ILE A 34 3.50 5.33 -20.32
N SER A 35 3.78 4.17 -20.94
CA SER A 35 3.72 2.86 -20.27
C SER A 35 4.72 2.75 -19.13
N VAL A 36 5.95 3.23 -19.32
CA VAL A 36 6.97 3.29 -18.27
C VAL A 36 6.59 4.32 -17.20
N GLY A 37 6.06 5.48 -17.59
CA GLY A 37 5.58 6.51 -16.66
C GLY A 37 4.44 6.01 -15.78
N ILE A 38 3.43 5.38 -16.37
CA ILE A 38 2.32 4.74 -15.64
C ILE A 38 2.83 3.58 -14.80
N GLY A 39 3.70 2.72 -15.34
CA GLY A 39 4.32 1.61 -14.61
C GLY A 39 5.15 2.10 -13.42
N HIS A 40 5.84 3.23 -13.54
CA HIS A 40 6.56 3.87 -12.44
C HIS A 40 5.60 4.46 -11.41
N LEU A 41 4.53 5.14 -11.81
CA LEU A 41 3.52 5.69 -10.88
C LEU A 41 2.72 4.59 -10.16
N GLN A 42 2.43 3.49 -10.84
CA GLN A 42 1.72 2.33 -10.31
C GLN A 42 2.66 1.47 -9.45
N GLY A 43 3.92 1.30 -9.86
CA GLY A 43 4.97 0.65 -9.07
C GLY A 43 5.39 1.46 -7.84
N SER A 44 5.40 2.79 -7.90
CA SER A 44 5.59 3.65 -6.72
C SER A 44 4.39 3.64 -5.78
N SER A 45 3.20 3.26 -6.24
CA SER A 45 2.06 3.02 -5.35
C SER A 45 2.21 1.73 -4.54
N MET A 46 3.01 0.78 -5.04
CA MET A 46 3.44 -0.45 -4.35
C MET A 46 4.69 -0.24 -3.48
N ALA A 47 5.43 0.86 -3.68
CA ALA A 47 6.53 1.24 -2.81
C ALA A 47 5.97 1.83 -1.51
N LYS A 48 5.98 1.03 -0.42
CA LYS A 48 5.69 1.40 0.98
C LYS A 48 4.95 2.72 1.12
N ASN A 49 3.67 2.68 0.79
CA ASN A 49 2.81 3.85 0.85
C ASN A 49 2.45 4.07 2.32
N ASN A 50 3.36 4.66 3.10
CA ASN A 50 3.20 5.00 4.53
C ASN A 50 2.10 6.07 4.72
N LYS A 51 0.87 5.72 4.35
CA LYS A 51 -0.27 6.62 4.20
C LYS A 51 -1.07 6.77 5.48
N VAL A 52 -0.88 5.86 6.43
CA VAL A 52 -1.66 5.83 7.67
C VAL A 52 -0.72 5.94 8.86
N ALA A 53 -0.82 7.02 9.61
CA ALA A 53 -0.10 7.14 10.88
C ALA A 53 -0.81 6.34 11.97
N VAL A 54 -0.08 5.73 12.89
CA VAL A 54 -0.62 5.07 14.08
C VAL A 54 -0.21 5.87 15.30
N VAL A 55 -1.21 6.40 15.99
CA VAL A 55 -1.07 7.11 17.26
C VAL A 55 -1.60 6.18 18.35
N THR A 56 -0.69 5.68 19.19
CA THR A 56 -1.06 4.76 20.27
C THR A 56 -0.28 5.05 21.55
N THR A 57 -0.96 4.87 22.68
CA THR A 57 -0.34 4.91 24.01
C THR A 57 0.11 3.51 24.48
N VAL A 58 -0.19 2.45 23.72
CA VAL A 58 0.02 1.05 24.12
C VAL A 58 1.28 0.49 23.44
N PRO A 59 2.37 0.19 24.19
CA PRO A 59 3.64 -0.23 23.58
C PRO A 59 3.56 -1.52 22.77
N SER A 60 2.74 -2.49 23.21
CA SER A 60 2.55 -3.76 22.49
C SER A 60 1.86 -3.57 21.13
N VAL A 61 1.00 -2.56 20.99
CA VAL A 61 0.38 -2.20 19.71
C VAL A 61 1.42 -1.64 18.76
N ALA A 62 2.27 -0.72 19.23
CA ALA A 62 3.34 -0.14 18.41
C ALA A 62 4.30 -1.24 17.91
N GLU A 63 4.70 -2.15 18.78
CA GLU A 63 5.59 -3.27 18.43
C GLU A 63 4.92 -4.27 17.47
N GLY A 64 3.64 -4.60 17.69
CA GLY A 64 2.91 -5.54 16.84
C GLY A 64 2.65 -5.01 15.42
N LEU A 65 2.41 -3.71 15.29
CA LEU A 65 2.06 -3.07 14.02
C LEU A 65 3.27 -2.50 13.25
N LYS A 66 4.48 -2.47 13.82
CA LYS A 66 5.68 -1.89 13.18
C LYS A 66 6.03 -2.49 11.81
N ASN A 67 5.63 -3.73 11.57
CA ASN A 67 5.94 -4.48 10.35
C ASN A 67 4.78 -4.49 9.34
N VAL A 68 3.63 -3.93 9.70
CA VAL A 68 2.47 -3.82 8.80
C VAL A 68 2.82 -2.83 7.70
N ASN A 69 2.63 -3.23 6.44
CA ASN A 69 2.94 -2.34 5.33
C ASN A 69 1.87 -1.25 5.21
N GLY A 70 2.31 -0.01 4.99
CA GLY A 70 1.42 1.14 4.79
C GLY A 70 1.01 1.89 6.05
N VAL A 71 1.46 1.42 7.22
CA VAL A 71 1.38 2.18 8.48
C VAL A 71 2.74 2.75 8.89
N ASN A 72 2.74 3.84 9.65
CA ASN A 72 3.95 4.42 10.26
C ASN A 72 3.67 4.96 11.67
N PHE A 73 4.74 5.22 12.42
CA PHE A 73 4.70 5.73 13.79
C PHE A 73 5.43 7.07 13.92
N ASP A 74 5.56 7.79 12.81
CA ASP A 74 6.36 9.03 12.74
C ASP A 74 5.69 10.21 13.48
N TYR A 75 4.41 10.04 13.83
CA TYR A 75 3.55 11.06 14.45
C TYR A 75 3.21 10.66 15.88
N LYS A 76 3.55 11.51 16.84
CA LYS A 76 3.45 11.22 18.27
C LYS A 76 2.04 11.43 18.84
N ASP A 77 1.26 12.30 18.20
CA ASP A 77 -0.05 12.71 18.68
C ASP A 77 -1.03 12.98 17.53
N GLU A 78 -2.31 13.02 17.87
CA GLU A 78 -3.38 13.23 16.91
C GLU A 78 -3.28 14.60 16.20
N ALA A 79 -2.75 15.63 16.86
CA ALA A 79 -2.62 16.96 16.27
C ALA A 79 -1.61 16.95 15.11
N SER A 80 -0.45 16.33 15.31
CA SER A 80 0.59 16.15 14.29
C SER A 80 0.11 15.32 13.09
N ALA A 81 -0.67 14.26 13.36
CA ALA A 81 -1.27 13.46 12.30
C ALA A 81 -2.33 14.24 11.50
N LYS A 82 -3.17 15.04 12.18
CA LYS A 82 -4.16 15.93 11.54
C LYS A 82 -3.49 16.99 10.67
N GLU A 83 -2.38 17.57 11.11
CA GLU A 83 -1.62 18.54 10.33
C GLU A 83 -1.03 17.90 9.07
N ALA A 84 -0.44 16.71 9.19
CA ALA A 84 0.09 15.97 8.05
C ALA A 84 -0.98 15.54 7.04
N ILE A 85 -2.23 15.29 7.46
CA ILE A 85 -3.35 15.11 6.53
C ILE A 85 -3.62 16.40 5.75
N LYS A 86 -3.67 17.56 6.42
CA LYS A 86 -3.91 18.85 5.76
C LYS A 86 -2.81 19.21 4.75
N GLU A 87 -1.58 18.81 5.04
CA GLU A 87 -0.42 18.95 4.15
C GLU A 87 -0.34 17.84 3.09
N GLU A 88 -1.37 16.98 2.98
CA GLU A 88 -1.48 15.86 2.03
C GLU A 88 -0.36 14.80 2.16
N LYS A 89 0.38 14.79 3.29
CA LYS A 89 1.44 13.82 3.59
C LYS A 89 0.89 12.46 4.03
N LEU A 90 -0.30 12.45 4.62
CA LEU A 90 -1.02 11.23 5.05
C LEU A 90 -2.38 11.16 4.38
N LYS A 91 -2.92 9.94 4.23
CA LYS A 91 -4.31 9.69 3.82
C LYS A 91 -5.24 9.46 4.99
N GLY A 92 -4.70 9.14 6.16
CA GLY A 92 -5.45 8.93 7.40
C GLY A 92 -4.55 8.68 8.60
N TYR A 93 -5.16 8.50 9.76
CA TYR A 93 -4.49 8.02 10.97
C TYR A 93 -5.38 7.07 11.78
N LEU A 94 -4.75 6.21 12.56
CA LEU A 94 -5.36 5.31 13.53
C LEU A 94 -5.05 5.82 14.93
N THR A 95 -6.08 5.99 15.76
CA THR A 95 -5.94 6.13 17.20
C THR A 95 -6.22 4.79 17.85
N ILE A 96 -5.27 4.29 18.64
CA ILE A 96 -5.39 2.99 19.30
C ILE A 96 -5.03 3.12 20.76
N ASP A 97 -6.00 2.87 21.62
CA ASP A 97 -5.86 2.91 23.08
C ASP A 97 -6.40 1.64 23.72
N GLN A 98 -6.12 1.46 25.00
CA GLN A 98 -6.62 0.37 25.80
C GLN A 98 -7.49 0.92 26.94
N GLU A 99 -8.73 0.45 27.03
CA GLU A 99 -9.68 0.83 28.08
C GLU A 99 -10.33 -0.45 28.61
N ASP A 100 -10.36 -0.62 29.93
CA ASP A 100 -10.91 -1.82 30.59
C ASP A 100 -10.38 -3.16 30.04
N SER A 101 -9.09 -3.20 29.72
CA SER A 101 -8.43 -4.36 29.07
C SER A 101 -8.96 -4.70 27.67
N VAL A 102 -9.56 -3.73 26.98
CA VAL A 102 -10.00 -3.85 25.59
C VAL A 102 -9.28 -2.84 24.72
N LEU A 103 -8.64 -3.32 23.65
CA LEU A 103 -8.06 -2.48 22.62
C LEU A 103 -9.17 -1.83 21.79
N LYS A 104 -9.18 -0.50 21.77
CA LYS A 104 -10.08 0.32 20.96
C LYS A 104 -9.28 0.99 19.87
N ALA A 105 -9.64 0.74 18.62
CA ALA A 105 -9.00 1.34 17.45
C ALA A 105 -10.02 2.14 16.63
N VAL A 106 -9.67 3.39 16.30
CA VAL A 106 -10.50 4.27 15.47
C VAL A 106 -9.65 4.77 14.30
N TYR A 107 -10.17 4.61 13.08
CA TYR A 107 -9.55 5.14 11.87
C TYR A 107 -10.19 6.46 11.48
N HIS A 108 -9.35 7.43 11.15
CA HIS A 108 -9.73 8.76 10.69
C HIS A 108 -9.11 9.01 9.31
N GLY A 109 -9.94 9.15 8.29
CA GLY A 109 -9.50 9.46 6.93
C GLY A 109 -10.68 9.90 6.06
N GLU A 110 -10.39 10.52 4.92
CA GLU A 110 -11.42 11.00 3.99
C GLU A 110 -12.14 9.84 3.27
N THR A 111 -11.42 8.75 3.04
CA THR A 111 -11.94 7.51 2.44
C THR A 111 -11.71 6.34 3.38
N SER A 112 -12.44 5.24 3.13
CA SER A 112 -12.23 3.97 3.83
C SER A 112 -10.76 3.55 3.83
N LEU A 113 -10.32 2.99 4.95
CA LEU A 113 -9.01 2.34 5.07
C LEU A 113 -8.89 1.23 4.02
N GLU A 114 -7.72 1.16 3.38
CA GLU A 114 -7.42 0.12 2.39
C GLU A 114 -7.60 -1.28 3.01
N ASN A 115 -8.24 -2.19 2.27
CA ASN A 115 -8.61 -3.51 2.79
C ASN A 115 -7.40 -4.33 3.28
N GLY A 116 -6.25 -4.26 2.61
CA GLY A 116 -5.03 -4.95 3.03
C GLY A 116 -4.54 -4.43 4.39
N ILE A 117 -4.39 -3.12 4.53
CA ILE A 117 -4.00 -2.48 5.80
C ILE A 117 -5.03 -2.79 6.89
N LYS A 118 -6.32 -2.68 6.58
CA LYS A 118 -7.40 -3.00 7.53
C LYS A 118 -7.29 -4.45 8.02
N PHE A 119 -7.06 -5.40 7.10
CA PHE A 119 -6.94 -6.81 7.45
C PHE A 119 -5.72 -7.08 8.34
N GLU A 120 -4.54 -6.57 7.97
CA GLU A 120 -3.32 -6.73 8.77
C GLU A 120 -3.47 -6.08 10.16
N VAL A 121 -3.90 -4.81 10.22
CA VAL A 121 -4.10 -4.09 11.49
C VAL A 121 -5.10 -4.80 12.38
N THR A 122 -6.28 -5.15 11.86
CA THR A 122 -7.30 -5.83 12.69
C THR A 122 -6.86 -7.24 13.09
N GLY A 123 -6.13 -7.96 12.24
CA GLY A 123 -5.53 -9.26 12.57
C GLY A 123 -4.59 -9.15 13.76
N THR A 124 -3.61 -8.25 13.69
CA THR A 124 -2.65 -8.01 14.77
C THR A 124 -3.33 -7.56 16.06
N LEU A 125 -4.27 -6.62 16.00
CA LEU A 125 -4.98 -6.15 17.19
C LEU A 125 -5.81 -7.25 17.85
N ASN A 126 -6.44 -8.13 17.06
CA ASN A 126 -7.15 -9.29 17.59
C ASN A 126 -6.20 -10.27 18.28
N GLU A 127 -5.00 -10.50 17.72
CA GLU A 127 -4.00 -11.34 18.36
C GLU A 127 -3.54 -10.76 19.71
N LEU A 128 -3.25 -9.47 19.76
CA LEU A 128 -2.90 -8.77 20.99
C LEU A 128 -4.03 -8.81 22.03
N GLN A 129 -5.28 -8.58 21.60
CA GLN A 129 -6.44 -8.69 22.49
C GLN A 129 -6.60 -10.12 23.04
N ASN A 130 -6.36 -11.14 22.21
CA ASN A 130 -6.42 -12.54 22.64
C ASN A 130 -5.34 -12.87 23.68
N GLN A 131 -4.13 -12.33 23.51
CA GLN A 131 -3.06 -12.46 24.50
C GLN A 131 -3.44 -11.79 25.82
N LEU A 132 -4.00 -10.57 25.76
CA LEU A 132 -4.48 -9.84 26.93
C LEU A 132 -5.57 -10.63 27.66
N ASN A 133 -6.58 -11.11 26.94
CA ASN A 133 -7.68 -11.93 27.48
C ASN A 133 -7.16 -13.18 28.20
N ARG A 134 -6.17 -13.88 27.63
CA ARG A 134 -5.57 -15.08 28.24
C ARG A 134 -4.83 -14.74 29.53
N SER A 135 -4.05 -13.66 29.51
CA SER A 135 -3.29 -13.22 30.69
C SER A 135 -4.20 -12.88 31.88
N THR A 136 -5.39 -12.34 31.62
CA THR A 136 -6.36 -11.99 32.66
C THR A 136 -7.29 -13.14 33.05
N ALA A 137 -7.42 -14.18 32.21
CA ALA A 137 -8.38 -15.26 32.40
C ALA A 137 -7.98 -16.32 33.45
N SER A 138 -6.78 -16.23 34.04
CA SER A 138 -6.30 -17.17 35.07
C SER A 138 -6.46 -18.64 34.68
N LEU A 139 -6.08 -18.98 33.45
CA LEU A 139 -6.24 -20.32 32.88
C LEU A 139 -5.28 -21.33 33.53
N SER A 140 -5.71 -22.58 33.63
CA SER A 140 -4.80 -23.68 33.99
C SER A 140 -3.89 -24.04 32.80
N GLN A 141 -2.73 -24.64 33.08
CA GLN A 141 -1.79 -25.08 32.02
C GLN A 141 -2.47 -26.00 30.98
N GLU A 142 -3.37 -26.87 31.44
CA GLU A 142 -4.12 -27.78 30.56
C GLU A 142 -5.07 -27.01 29.63
N GLN A 143 -5.72 -25.95 30.13
CA GLN A 143 -6.61 -25.09 29.35
C GLN A 143 -5.82 -24.24 28.35
N GLU A 144 -4.67 -23.70 28.76
CA GLU A 144 -3.77 -22.96 27.86
C GLU A 144 -3.32 -23.84 26.69
N LYS A 145 -2.87 -25.07 26.99
CA LYS A 145 -2.42 -26.03 25.97
C LYS A 145 -3.51 -26.37 24.95
N ARG A 146 -4.76 -26.51 25.41
CA ARG A 146 -5.92 -26.75 24.53
C ARG A 146 -6.22 -25.53 23.65
N LEU A 147 -6.14 -24.33 24.21
CA LEU A 147 -6.41 -23.11 23.48
C LEU A 147 -5.24 -22.65 22.58
N ALA A 148 -4.03 -23.18 22.78
CA ALA A 148 -2.84 -22.88 21.97
C ALA A 148 -2.75 -23.74 20.69
N GLN A 149 -3.73 -24.63 20.44
CA GLN A 149 -3.77 -25.41 19.21
C GLN A 149 -3.95 -24.49 17.99
N THR A 150 -3.06 -24.63 17.00
CA THR A 150 -3.13 -23.90 15.73
C THR A 150 -3.57 -24.81 14.58
N ILE A 151 -3.98 -24.21 13.48
CA ILE A 151 -4.34 -24.94 12.26
C ILE A 151 -3.12 -25.66 11.68
N GLN A 152 -3.34 -26.83 11.09
CA GLN A 152 -2.34 -27.50 10.26
C GLN A 152 -2.69 -27.21 8.80
N PHE A 153 -2.03 -26.21 8.23
CA PHE A 153 -2.22 -25.84 6.83
C PHE A 153 -1.13 -26.47 5.97
N THR A 154 -1.55 -27.18 4.93
CA THR A 154 -0.67 -27.75 3.91
C THR A 154 -1.25 -27.43 2.55
N GLU A 155 -0.50 -26.71 1.73
CA GLU A 155 -0.84 -26.45 0.34
C GLU A 155 -0.20 -27.53 -0.54
N LYS A 156 -1.00 -28.17 -1.40
CA LYS A 156 -0.51 -29.13 -2.40
C LYS A 156 -0.78 -28.54 -3.78
N ILE A 157 0.30 -28.19 -4.48
CA ILE A 157 0.24 -27.66 -5.84
C ILE A 157 0.52 -28.83 -6.79
N ASP A 158 -0.37 -29.04 -7.75
CA ASP A 158 -0.21 -30.05 -8.79
C ASP A 158 0.49 -29.39 -9.99
N GLU A 159 1.79 -29.65 -10.17
CA GLU A 159 2.63 -29.03 -11.21
C GLU A 159 2.33 -29.51 -12.65
N ALA A 160 1.34 -30.40 -12.83
CA ALA A 160 1.05 -31.04 -14.11
C ALA A 160 0.06 -30.30 -15.03
N LYS A 161 -0.09 -28.97 -14.93
CA LYS A 161 -0.99 -28.18 -15.80
C LYS A 161 -0.34 -26.92 -16.36
#